data_AF-A0A1J4JUX8-F1
#
_entry.id   AF-A0A1J4JUX8-F1
#
_cell.length_a   1.000
_cell.length_b   1.000
_cell.length_c   1.000
_cell.angle_alpha   90.00
_cell.angle_beta   90.00
_cell.angle_gamma   90.00
#
_symmetry.space_group_name_H-M   'P 1'
#
loop_
_entity.id
_entity.type
_entity.pdbx_description
1 polymer ?
#
loop_
_entity_poly.entity_id
_entity_poly.type
_entity_poly.pdbx_seq_one_letter_code
_entity_poly.pdbx_strand_id
1 'polypeptide(L)'
;MKKNIQEIINQCFSLDAEDGSKTFLLFNKAPTALLNALLIDDIFYTEVSKVFMQPQPPIIIVSRIASILLQIITSIPEQANDCVGFLYQLLPYLSEPGVFDALYSICIPTSQLAAAQNALIESNFPQYIINELNSTNDELLISAILRIIKYSCENKVLSESFRTNSIIHSLYTLTKSDYEKVANELWWAITNMVNSDTIHKMIIFIPKAFEIIREPYHEMHRFRIFAIEFIAEMLKYKSDGLSDFLNMQVQEVVLRLIVQFPDCSNLMGSVFRLIKHGLIWDFFADSLIEHFVPVMIFEASSQHRSAASARSMKLLKQISTRPKYKETHEKILAKIESYQDFCNNKLLRYKMIMKESYGGEMTKYQPSRSPSSFLLF
;
A
#
# COMPACT_ATOMS: atom_id res chain seq x y z
N MET A 1 1.20 45.33 -8.09
CA MET A 1 1.32 43.85 -8.05
C MET A 1 0.28 43.22 -7.12
N LYS A 2 0.20 43.62 -5.83
CA LYS A 2 -0.79 43.12 -4.85
C LYS A 2 -2.25 43.08 -5.33
N LYS A 3 -2.77 44.19 -5.87
CA LYS A 3 -4.16 44.27 -6.39
C LYS A 3 -4.43 43.25 -7.52
N ASN A 4 -3.45 43.00 -8.38
CA ASN A 4 -3.59 42.09 -9.51
C ASN A 4 -3.58 40.63 -9.04
N ILE A 5 -2.76 40.28 -8.04
CA ILE A 5 -2.72 38.92 -7.48
C ILE A 5 -4.02 38.61 -6.73
N GLN A 6 -4.54 39.57 -5.97
CA GLN A 6 -5.83 39.44 -5.29
C GLN A 6 -6.97 39.18 -6.29
N GLU A 7 -6.97 39.86 -7.43
CA GLU A 7 -7.98 39.65 -8.46
C GLU A 7 -7.88 38.25 -9.09
N ILE A 8 -6.66 37.79 -9.37
CA ILE A 8 -6.40 36.47 -9.94
C ILE A 8 -6.81 35.35 -8.96
N ILE A 9 -6.53 35.48 -7.65
CA ILE A 9 -6.95 34.47 -6.67
C ILE A 9 -8.47 34.44 -6.49
N ASN A 10 -9.12 35.61 -6.51
CA ASN A 10 -10.59 35.70 -6.45
C ASN A 10 -11.23 35.04 -7.68
N GLN A 11 -10.65 35.23 -8.87
CA GLN A 11 -11.07 34.53 -10.09
C GLN A 11 -10.82 33.02 -9.98
N CYS A 12 -9.69 32.59 -9.44
CA CYS A 12 -9.37 31.17 -9.22
C CYS A 12 -10.39 30.48 -8.28
N PHE A 13 -10.89 31.21 -7.28
CA PHE A 13 -11.93 30.74 -6.36
C PHE A 13 -13.34 31.11 -6.82
N SER A 14 -13.51 31.60 -8.05
CA SER A 14 -14.83 31.78 -8.64
C SER A 14 -15.39 30.44 -9.15
N LEU A 15 -16.72 30.36 -9.14
CA LEU A 15 -17.47 29.25 -9.75
C LEU A 15 -17.55 29.36 -11.28
N ASP A 16 -17.06 30.46 -11.86
CA ASP A 16 -16.96 30.57 -13.31
C ASP A 16 -15.95 29.53 -13.82
N ALA A 17 -16.45 28.58 -14.61
CA ALA A 17 -15.69 27.43 -15.04
C ALA A 17 -14.54 27.82 -15.97
N GLU A 18 -14.70 28.87 -16.79
CA GLU A 18 -13.70 29.25 -17.78
C GLU A 18 -12.58 30.06 -17.14
N ASP A 19 -12.92 31.15 -16.45
CA ASP A 19 -11.94 32.05 -15.84
C ASP A 19 -11.28 31.42 -14.60
N GLY A 20 -12.05 30.67 -13.81
CA GLY A 20 -11.52 29.95 -12.65
C GLY A 20 -10.55 28.83 -13.04
N SER A 21 -10.77 28.15 -14.16
CA SER A 21 -9.85 27.08 -14.61
C SER A 21 -8.57 27.65 -15.21
N LYS A 22 -8.65 28.74 -15.98
CA LYS A 22 -7.47 29.41 -16.54
C LYS A 22 -6.55 29.95 -15.44
N THR A 23 -7.14 30.62 -14.44
CA THR A 23 -6.38 31.16 -13.31
C THR A 23 -5.85 30.07 -12.39
N PHE A 24 -6.57 28.96 -12.20
CA PHE A 24 -6.03 27.80 -11.50
C PHE A 24 -4.80 27.20 -12.18
N LEU A 25 -4.83 27.04 -13.52
CA LEU A 25 -3.69 26.52 -14.28
C LEU A 25 -2.43 27.38 -14.12
N LEU A 26 -2.60 28.70 -13.97
CA LEU A 26 -1.51 29.63 -13.73
C LEU A 26 -0.80 29.33 -12.38
N PHE A 27 -1.55 28.96 -11.34
CA PHE A 27 -0.98 28.61 -10.03
C PHE A 27 -0.44 27.18 -9.95
N ASN A 28 -1.07 26.22 -10.62
CA ASN A 28 -0.67 24.81 -10.56
C ASN A 28 0.73 24.54 -11.18
N LYS A 29 1.25 25.48 -11.98
CA LYS A 29 2.63 25.45 -12.51
C LYS A 29 3.35 26.78 -12.31
N ALA A 30 2.95 27.53 -11.28
CA ALA A 30 3.50 28.84 -11.02
C ALA A 30 5.00 28.76 -10.69
N PRO A 31 5.83 29.67 -11.24
CA PRO A 31 7.18 29.89 -10.74
C PRO A 31 7.14 30.28 -9.26
N THR A 32 8.19 29.93 -8.51
CA THR A 32 8.32 30.26 -7.08
C THR A 32 8.10 31.74 -6.77
N ALA A 33 8.50 32.65 -7.67
CA ALA A 33 8.27 34.08 -7.51
C ALA A 33 6.78 34.46 -7.45
N LEU A 34 5.93 33.80 -8.23
CA LEU A 34 4.49 34.03 -8.24
C LEU A 34 3.83 33.43 -6.98
N LEU A 35 4.28 32.25 -6.55
CA LEU A 35 3.82 31.63 -5.31
C LEU A 35 4.20 32.47 -4.08
N ASN A 36 5.43 32.99 -4.02
CA ASN A 36 5.83 33.92 -2.96
C ASN A 36 4.94 35.16 -2.95
N ALA A 37 4.58 35.69 -4.13
CA ALA A 37 3.72 36.86 -4.21
C ALA A 37 2.26 36.60 -3.79
N LEU A 38 1.78 35.34 -3.85
CA LEU A 38 0.50 34.90 -3.27
C LEU A 38 0.52 34.90 -1.73
N LEU A 39 1.70 34.68 -1.13
CA LEU A 39 1.88 34.57 0.32
C LEU A 39 2.16 35.93 0.98
N ILE A 40 2.54 36.95 0.21
CA ILE A 40 2.71 38.31 0.73
C ILE A 40 1.39 38.81 1.35
N ASP A 41 1.47 39.33 2.57
CA ASP A 41 0.35 39.87 3.33
C ASP A 41 -0.82 38.87 3.52
N ASP A 42 -0.52 37.57 3.57
CA ASP A 42 -1.48 36.49 3.82
C ASP A 42 -2.68 36.46 2.84
N ILE A 43 -2.49 36.96 1.61
CA ILE A 43 -3.56 37.05 0.60
C ILE A 43 -4.19 35.68 0.37
N PHE A 44 -3.36 34.68 0.09
CA PHE A 44 -3.84 33.32 -0.15
C PHE A 44 -4.57 32.75 1.06
N TYR A 45 -3.98 32.85 2.25
CA TYR A 45 -4.55 32.31 3.49
C TYR A 45 -5.88 32.97 3.88
N THR A 46 -5.99 34.28 3.64
CA THR A 46 -7.22 35.05 3.86
C THR A 46 -8.35 34.56 2.96
N GLU A 47 -8.08 34.35 1.68
CA GLU A 47 -9.11 33.85 0.75
C GLU A 47 -9.48 32.39 1.02
N VAL A 48 -8.51 31.54 1.33
CA VAL A 48 -8.77 30.15 1.74
C VAL A 48 -9.66 30.12 2.98
N SER A 49 -9.38 30.95 3.99
CA SER A 49 -10.19 31.04 5.21
C SER A 49 -11.62 31.44 4.92
N LYS A 50 -11.85 32.40 4.01
CA LYS A 50 -13.21 32.80 3.59
C LYS A 50 -13.98 31.67 2.93
N VAL A 51 -13.32 30.80 2.17
CA VAL A 51 -13.95 29.63 1.56
C VAL A 51 -14.41 28.65 2.65
N PHE A 52 -13.53 28.31 3.60
CA PHE A 52 -13.86 27.36 4.67
C PHE A 52 -14.78 27.90 5.76
N MET A 53 -14.97 29.21 5.87
CA MET A 53 -16.02 29.81 6.71
C MET A 53 -17.44 29.55 6.17
N GLN A 54 -17.58 29.11 4.92
CA GLN A 54 -18.87 28.74 4.35
C GLN A 54 -19.32 27.37 4.89
N PRO A 55 -20.61 27.18 5.22
CA PRO A 55 -21.10 25.89 5.74
C PRO A 55 -20.87 24.71 4.80
N GLN A 56 -20.86 24.97 3.49
CA GLN A 56 -20.61 23.98 2.44
C GLN A 56 -19.81 24.64 1.31
N PRO A 57 -18.47 24.67 1.42
CA PRO A 57 -17.62 25.24 0.38
C PRO A 57 -17.76 24.43 -0.92
N PRO A 58 -17.76 25.08 -2.09
CA PRO A 58 -17.83 24.36 -3.35
C PRO A 58 -16.62 23.44 -3.55
N ILE A 59 -16.88 22.16 -3.78
CA ILE A 59 -15.87 21.09 -3.89
C ILE A 59 -14.77 21.40 -4.92
N ILE A 60 -15.14 22.01 -6.05
CA ILE A 60 -14.16 22.39 -7.07
C ILE A 60 -13.14 23.41 -6.54
N ILE A 61 -13.57 24.33 -5.68
CA ILE A 61 -12.70 25.33 -5.06
C ILE A 61 -11.82 24.65 -4.01
N VAL A 62 -12.39 23.76 -3.18
CA VAL A 62 -11.63 22.98 -2.19
C VAL A 62 -10.51 22.17 -2.85
N SER A 63 -10.80 21.52 -3.98
CA SER A 63 -9.82 20.78 -4.79
C SER A 63 -8.71 21.69 -5.36
N ARG A 64 -9.07 22.88 -5.86
CA ARG A 64 -8.09 23.90 -6.31
C ARG A 64 -7.20 24.37 -5.16
N ILE A 65 -7.77 24.62 -3.98
CA ILE A 65 -7.03 25.01 -2.77
C ILE A 65 -6.02 23.93 -2.39
N ALA A 66 -6.44 22.66 -2.34
CA ALA A 66 -5.56 21.53 -2.02
C ALA A 66 -4.36 21.44 -2.98
N SER A 67 -4.61 21.61 -4.28
CA SER A 67 -3.57 21.60 -5.31
C SER A 67 -2.59 22.77 -5.18
N ILE A 68 -3.10 23.98 -4.93
CA ILE A 68 -2.25 25.17 -4.72
C ILE A 68 -1.44 25.04 -3.44
N LEU A 69 -2.02 24.54 -2.34
CA LEU A 69 -1.31 24.25 -1.09
C LEU A 69 -0.16 23.26 -1.33
N LEU A 70 -0.41 22.15 -2.03
CA LEU A 70 0.65 21.20 -2.37
C LEU A 70 1.76 21.85 -3.20
N GLN A 71 1.39 22.71 -4.15
CA GLN A 71 2.35 23.40 -5.01
C GLN A 71 3.22 24.39 -4.21
N ILE A 72 2.63 25.10 -3.24
CA ILE A 72 3.35 25.97 -2.30
C ILE A 72 4.31 25.12 -1.46
N ILE A 73 3.83 24.06 -0.81
CA ILE A 73 4.63 23.15 0.02
C ILE A 73 5.83 22.57 -0.76
N THR A 74 5.59 22.19 -2.01
CA THR A 74 6.62 21.57 -2.87
C THR A 74 7.65 22.60 -3.35
N SER A 75 7.22 23.83 -3.66
CA SER A 75 8.08 24.86 -4.25
C SER A 75 8.77 25.76 -3.22
N ILE A 76 8.19 25.88 -2.02
CA ILE A 76 8.65 26.75 -0.93
C ILE A 76 8.56 25.96 0.40
N PRO A 77 9.50 25.02 0.66
CA PRO A 77 9.42 24.16 1.85
C PRO A 77 9.43 24.92 3.19
N GLU A 78 9.98 26.13 3.22
CA GLU A 78 10.00 27.01 4.39
C GLU A 78 8.59 27.42 4.86
N GLN A 79 7.61 27.42 3.94
CA GLN A 79 6.21 27.77 4.21
C GLN A 79 5.36 26.57 4.63
N ALA A 80 5.98 25.39 4.80
CA ALA A 80 5.26 24.17 5.11
C ALA A 80 4.47 24.26 6.43
N ASN A 81 5.04 24.89 7.46
CA ASN A 81 4.38 25.07 8.75
C ASN A 81 3.07 25.87 8.61
N ASP A 82 3.10 26.97 7.86
CA ASP A 82 1.95 27.84 7.66
C ASP A 82 0.88 27.17 6.79
N CYS A 83 1.28 26.37 5.81
CA CYS A 83 0.36 25.62 4.95
C CYS A 83 -0.32 24.44 5.65
N VAL A 84 0.37 23.76 6.59
CA VAL A 84 -0.16 22.54 7.24
C VAL A 84 -1.42 22.82 8.05
N GLY A 85 -1.57 24.02 8.64
CA GLY A 85 -2.80 24.41 9.33
C GLY A 85 -4.06 24.32 8.44
N PHE A 86 -3.92 24.65 7.15
CA PHE A 86 -5.01 24.56 6.18
C PHE A 86 -5.26 23.13 5.68
N LEU A 87 -4.25 22.25 5.74
CA LEU A 87 -4.45 20.83 5.42
C LEU A 87 -5.45 20.16 6.38
N TYR A 88 -5.56 20.64 7.63
CA TYR A 88 -6.58 20.12 8.56
C TYR A 88 -8.01 20.47 8.15
N GLN A 89 -8.21 21.64 7.56
CA GLN A 89 -9.53 22.06 7.06
C GLN A 89 -9.97 21.23 5.83
N LEU A 90 -9.02 20.56 5.18
CA LEU A 90 -9.28 19.68 4.05
C LEU A 90 -9.70 18.27 4.45
N LEU A 91 -9.50 17.84 5.71
CA LEU A 91 -9.77 16.46 6.12
C LEU A 91 -11.21 15.98 5.89
N PRO A 92 -12.25 16.79 6.14
CA PRO A 92 -13.64 16.39 5.84
C PRO A 92 -13.91 16.13 4.35
N TYR A 93 -13.02 16.59 3.46
CA TYR A 93 -13.14 16.49 2.00
C TYR A 93 -12.17 15.46 1.42
N LEU A 94 -11.57 14.60 2.23
CA LEU A 94 -10.58 13.60 1.79
C LEU A 94 -11.12 12.57 0.78
N SER A 95 -12.44 12.41 0.67
CA SER A 95 -13.06 11.59 -0.38
C SER A 95 -12.92 12.22 -1.77
N GLU A 96 -12.64 13.52 -1.86
CA GLU A 96 -12.45 14.25 -3.11
C GLU A 96 -11.06 14.00 -3.69
N PRO A 97 -10.94 13.60 -4.98
CA PRO A 97 -9.66 13.18 -5.55
C PRO A 97 -8.53 14.20 -5.42
N GLY A 98 -8.78 15.49 -5.70
CA GLY A 98 -7.74 16.52 -5.61
C GLY A 98 -7.26 16.78 -4.19
N VAL A 99 -8.15 16.60 -3.20
CA VAL A 99 -7.79 16.71 -1.77
C VAL A 99 -6.99 15.49 -1.33
N PHE A 100 -7.46 14.30 -1.71
CA PHE A 100 -6.76 13.06 -1.45
C PHE A 100 -5.34 13.09 -2.04
N ASP A 101 -5.20 13.48 -3.31
CA ASP A 101 -3.91 13.52 -4.01
C ASP A 101 -2.90 14.48 -3.36
N ALA A 102 -3.38 15.60 -2.80
CA ALA A 102 -2.54 16.53 -2.05
C ALA A 102 -1.95 15.89 -0.79
N LEU A 103 -2.80 15.30 0.07
CA LEU A 103 -2.34 14.63 1.28
C LEU A 103 -1.55 13.35 0.98
N TYR A 104 -1.96 12.59 -0.03
CA TYR A 104 -1.24 11.42 -0.54
C TYR A 104 0.18 11.77 -0.95
N SER A 105 0.39 12.87 -1.69
CA SER A 105 1.72 13.31 -2.14
C SER A 105 2.67 13.63 -0.98
N ILE A 106 2.12 14.07 0.16
CA ILE A 106 2.90 14.30 1.39
C ILE A 106 3.17 12.97 2.11
N CYS A 107 2.18 12.08 2.18
CA CYS A 107 2.23 10.84 2.96
C CYS A 107 2.92 9.66 2.25
N ILE A 108 3.15 9.70 0.93
CA ILE A 108 3.71 8.53 0.22
C ILE A 108 5.13 8.17 0.70
N PRO A 109 5.54 6.88 0.62
CA PRO A 109 6.84 6.42 1.10
C PRO A 109 8.04 7.06 0.39
N THR A 110 7.83 7.48 -0.86
CA THR A 110 8.83 8.11 -1.72
C THR A 110 8.77 9.63 -1.70
N SER A 111 7.94 10.23 -0.84
CA SER A 111 7.78 11.68 -0.77
C SER A 111 9.07 12.34 -0.28
N GLN A 112 9.43 13.46 -0.91
CA GLN A 112 10.60 14.27 -0.55
C GLN A 112 10.21 15.51 0.28
N LEU A 113 8.96 15.57 0.76
CA LEU A 113 8.39 16.72 1.47
C LEU A 113 8.66 16.66 2.98
N ALA A 114 9.91 16.47 3.38
CA ALA A 114 10.30 16.29 4.79
C ALA A 114 9.88 17.46 5.69
N ALA A 115 9.97 18.70 5.19
CA ALA A 115 9.54 19.89 5.94
C ALA A 115 8.05 19.81 6.31
N ALA A 116 7.17 19.49 5.36
CA ALA A 116 5.74 19.33 5.62
C ALA A 116 5.43 18.11 6.50
N GLN A 117 6.18 17.01 6.34
CA GLN A 117 6.01 15.84 7.18
C GLN A 117 6.36 16.13 8.64
N ASN A 118 7.46 16.85 8.90
CA ASN A 118 7.85 17.27 10.25
C ASN A 118 6.82 18.24 10.84
N ALA A 119 6.36 19.22 10.06
CA ALA A 119 5.30 20.15 10.45
C ALA A 119 4.01 19.43 10.88
N LEU A 120 3.61 18.38 10.14
CA LEU A 120 2.47 17.54 10.48
C LEU A 120 2.68 16.76 11.79
N ILE A 121 3.90 16.30 12.06
CA ILE A 121 4.24 15.63 13.32
C ILE A 121 4.16 16.59 14.50
N GLU A 122 4.80 17.76 14.38
CA GLU A 122 4.81 18.81 15.41
C GLU A 122 3.40 19.27 15.78
N SER A 123 2.51 19.30 14.79
CA SER A 123 1.12 19.70 14.95
C SER A 123 0.17 18.55 15.33
N ASN A 124 0.70 17.36 15.64
CA ASN A 124 -0.06 16.16 16.04
C ASN A 124 -1.12 15.70 15.01
N PHE A 125 -0.75 15.71 13.72
CA PHE A 125 -1.61 15.25 12.63
C PHE A 125 -2.27 13.87 12.85
N PRO A 126 -1.60 12.85 13.42
CA PRO A 126 -2.25 11.56 13.71
C PRO A 126 -3.54 11.70 14.53
N GLN A 127 -3.59 12.62 15.49
CA GLN A 127 -4.78 12.82 16.31
C GLN A 127 -5.94 13.44 15.53
N TYR A 128 -5.66 14.37 14.60
CA TYR A 128 -6.69 14.93 13.72
C TYR A 128 -7.27 13.86 12.78
N ILE A 129 -6.41 12.98 12.26
CA ILE A 129 -6.83 11.83 11.46
C ILE A 129 -7.75 10.90 12.26
N ILE A 130 -7.42 10.60 13.52
CA ILE A 130 -8.27 9.78 14.40
C ILE A 130 -9.61 10.47 14.68
N ASN A 131 -9.59 11.77 14.94
CA ASN A 131 -10.80 12.53 15.23
C ASN A 131 -11.75 12.50 14.02
N GLU A 132 -11.23 12.72 12.82
CA GLU A 132 -12.01 12.66 11.58
C GLU A 132 -12.54 11.23 11.32
N LEU A 133 -11.68 10.21 11.52
CA LEU A 133 -12.06 8.81 11.34
C LEU A 133 -13.20 8.40 12.27
N ASN A 134 -13.19 8.88 13.52
CA ASN A 134 -14.19 8.55 14.53
C ASN A 134 -15.47 9.40 14.44
N SER A 135 -15.43 10.56 13.76
CA SER A 135 -16.58 11.48 13.63
C SER A 135 -17.45 11.19 12.42
N THR A 136 -16.91 10.54 11.39
CA THR A 136 -17.61 10.30 10.13
C THR A 136 -18.26 8.91 10.05
N ASN A 137 -19.37 8.84 9.31
CA ASN A 137 -20.01 7.58 8.88
C ASN A 137 -19.93 7.37 7.36
N ASP A 138 -19.26 8.28 6.63
CA ASP A 138 -19.11 8.19 5.17
C ASP A 138 -18.04 7.15 4.81
N GLU A 139 -18.46 6.04 4.19
CA GLU A 139 -17.58 4.95 3.77
C GLU A 139 -16.43 5.40 2.86
N LEU A 140 -16.67 6.38 1.97
CA LEU A 140 -15.66 6.89 1.05
C LEU A 140 -14.60 7.69 1.80
N LEU A 141 -15.04 8.53 2.73
CA LEU A 141 -14.15 9.30 3.59
C LEU A 141 -13.34 8.39 4.52
N ILE A 142 -13.98 7.42 5.16
CA ILE A 142 -13.30 6.40 5.98
C ILE A 142 -12.22 5.69 5.16
N SER A 143 -12.57 5.23 3.95
CA SER A 143 -11.63 4.55 3.05
C SER A 143 -10.45 5.44 2.67
N ALA A 144 -10.68 6.73 2.39
CA ALA A 144 -9.62 7.69 2.11
C ALA A 144 -8.70 7.90 3.31
N ILE A 145 -9.26 8.05 4.52
CA ILE A 145 -8.49 8.20 5.76
C ILE A 145 -7.63 6.97 6.03
N LEU A 146 -8.18 5.76 5.87
CA LEU A 146 -7.44 4.50 6.05
C LEU A 146 -6.26 4.39 5.09
N ARG A 147 -6.41 4.88 3.84
CA ARG A 147 -5.31 4.98 2.87
C ARG A 147 -4.24 5.96 3.34
N ILE A 148 -4.61 7.13 3.88
CA ILE A 148 -3.66 8.08 4.45
C ILE A 148 -2.89 7.46 5.61
N ILE A 149 -3.56 6.78 6.55
CA ILE A 149 -2.91 6.05 7.64
C ILE A 149 -1.90 5.04 7.08
N LYS A 150 -2.32 4.23 6.11
CA LYS A 150 -1.47 3.24 5.45
C LYS A 150 -0.20 3.85 4.86
N TYR A 151 -0.32 4.94 4.10
CA TYR A 151 0.84 5.58 3.46
C TYR A 151 1.76 6.23 4.48
N SER A 152 1.20 6.91 5.48
CA SER A 152 1.97 7.47 6.59
C SER A 152 2.74 6.40 7.37
N CYS A 153 2.17 5.20 7.57
CA CYS A 153 2.88 4.08 8.20
C CYS A 153 4.06 3.55 7.39
N GLU A 154 4.06 3.67 6.06
CA GLU A 154 5.18 3.29 5.19
C GLU A 154 6.18 4.43 4.97
N ASN A 155 5.82 5.67 5.33
CA ASN A 155 6.63 6.86 5.17
C ASN A 155 7.73 6.93 6.24
N LYS A 156 8.97 7.21 5.82
CA LYS A 156 10.14 7.21 6.72
C LYS A 156 10.09 8.27 7.82
N VAL A 157 9.42 9.40 7.58
CA VAL A 157 9.31 10.50 8.54
C VAL A 157 8.06 10.33 9.40
N LEU A 158 6.90 10.04 8.79
CA LEU A 158 5.62 9.96 9.49
C LEU A 158 5.36 8.62 10.22
N SER A 159 6.09 7.55 9.89
CA SER A 159 5.71 6.20 10.36
C SER A 159 5.64 6.05 11.87
N GLU A 160 6.56 6.66 12.62
CA GLU A 160 6.58 6.56 14.08
C GLU A 160 5.36 7.26 14.70
N SER A 161 4.99 8.44 14.19
CA SER A 161 3.83 9.18 14.70
C SER A 161 2.50 8.51 14.37
N PHE A 162 2.44 7.69 13.32
CA PHE A 162 1.25 6.94 12.92
C PHE A 162 1.14 5.53 13.52
N ARG A 163 2.19 5.01 14.16
CA ARG A 163 2.21 3.67 14.78
C ARG A 163 1.90 3.71 16.28
N THR A 164 0.84 4.43 16.64
CA THR A 164 0.45 4.68 18.03
C THR A 164 -0.68 3.77 18.50
N ASN A 165 -0.84 3.64 19.82
CA ASN A 165 -1.93 2.86 20.43
C ASN A 165 -3.31 3.42 20.07
N SER A 166 -3.41 4.74 19.93
CA SER A 166 -4.66 5.41 19.60
C SER A 166 -5.13 5.04 18.18
N ILE A 167 -4.22 5.02 17.20
CA ILE A 167 -4.54 4.56 15.84
C ILE A 167 -4.91 3.08 15.87
N ILE A 168 -4.12 2.23 16.54
CA ILE A 168 -4.42 0.80 16.68
C ILE A 168 -5.83 0.57 17.25
N HIS A 169 -6.20 1.32 18.29
CA HIS A 169 -7.51 1.24 18.91
C HIS A 169 -8.63 1.66 17.95
N SER A 170 -8.47 2.77 17.23
CA SER A 170 -9.43 3.22 16.21
C SER A 170 -9.56 2.23 15.04
N LEU A 171 -8.47 1.58 14.61
CA LEU A 171 -8.58 0.53 13.60
C LEU A 171 -9.32 -0.70 14.16
N TYR A 172 -9.10 -1.05 15.43
CA TYR A 172 -9.79 -2.16 16.07
C TYR A 172 -11.29 -1.93 16.20
N THR A 173 -11.75 -0.72 16.53
CA THR A 173 -13.19 -0.42 16.58
C THR A 173 -13.86 -0.59 15.21
N LEU A 174 -13.17 -0.22 14.12
CA LEU A 174 -13.66 -0.37 12.75
C LEU A 174 -13.74 -1.83 12.27
N THR A 175 -13.09 -2.79 12.93
CA THR A 175 -13.22 -4.22 12.56
C THR A 175 -14.63 -4.78 12.74
N LYS A 176 -15.50 -4.04 13.44
CA LYS A 176 -16.92 -4.33 13.62
C LYS A 176 -17.80 -3.80 12.48
N SER A 177 -17.23 -3.07 11.53
CA SER A 177 -17.98 -2.54 10.40
C SER A 177 -18.30 -3.65 9.39
N ASP A 178 -19.53 -3.64 8.87
CA ASP A 178 -19.99 -4.57 7.84
C ASP A 178 -19.71 -4.08 6.40
N TYR A 179 -19.13 -2.89 6.25
CA TYR A 179 -18.89 -2.29 4.92
C TYR A 179 -17.64 -2.89 4.25
N GLU A 180 -17.84 -3.65 3.17
CA GLU A 180 -16.75 -4.34 2.47
C GLU A 180 -15.65 -3.38 1.96
N LYS A 181 -16.04 -2.21 1.43
CA LYS A 181 -15.07 -1.20 0.94
C LYS A 181 -14.16 -0.71 2.06
N VAL A 182 -14.74 -0.43 3.23
CA VAL A 182 -13.98 -0.06 4.44
C VAL A 182 -13.10 -1.22 4.89
N ALA A 183 -13.61 -2.45 4.89
CA ALA A 183 -12.83 -3.63 5.27
C ALA A 183 -11.57 -3.82 4.42
N ASN A 184 -11.66 -3.57 3.10
CA ASN A 184 -10.52 -3.66 2.18
C ASN A 184 -9.38 -2.70 2.56
N GLU A 185 -9.70 -1.44 2.82
CA GLU A 185 -8.70 -0.42 3.19
C GLU A 185 -8.26 -0.58 4.65
N LEU A 186 -9.15 -1.03 5.54
CA LEU A 186 -8.87 -1.26 6.95
C LEU A 186 -7.82 -2.35 7.14
N TRP A 187 -8.02 -3.52 6.54
CA TRP A 187 -7.07 -4.62 6.65
C TRP A 187 -5.73 -4.29 5.98
N TRP A 188 -5.75 -3.43 4.96
CA TRP A 188 -4.52 -2.91 4.39
C TRP A 188 -3.76 -2.00 5.36
N ALA A 189 -4.46 -1.09 6.03
CA ALA A 189 -3.87 -0.21 7.05
C ALA A 189 -3.32 -1.03 8.23
N ILE A 190 -4.11 -1.95 8.78
CA ILE A 190 -3.72 -2.86 9.89
C ILE A 190 -2.43 -3.59 9.54
N THR A 191 -2.34 -4.19 8.34
CA THR A 191 -1.14 -4.93 7.91
C THR A 191 0.10 -4.03 7.89
N ASN A 192 -0.01 -2.77 7.46
CA ASN A 192 1.11 -1.83 7.39
C ASN A 192 1.51 -1.24 8.75
N MET A 193 0.70 -1.43 9.79
CA MET A 193 1.08 -1.05 11.15
C MET A 193 2.05 -2.03 11.79
N VAL A 194 2.14 -3.28 11.29
CA VAL A 194 2.95 -4.33 11.92
C VAL A 194 4.44 -4.07 11.75
N ASN A 195 5.14 -3.81 12.85
CA ASN A 195 6.59 -3.78 12.92
C ASN A 195 7.07 -4.40 14.25
N SER A 196 8.39 -4.39 14.48
CA SER A 196 9.00 -4.87 15.73
C SER A 196 8.40 -4.23 16.99
N ASP A 197 7.96 -2.97 16.90
CA ASP A 197 7.57 -2.17 18.06
C ASP A 197 6.06 -2.25 18.34
N THR A 198 5.24 -2.50 17.32
CA THR A 198 3.79 -2.61 17.45
C THR A 198 3.31 -4.05 17.58
N ILE A 199 4.14 -5.04 17.26
CA ILE A 199 3.74 -6.46 17.16
C ILE A 199 2.90 -6.95 18.33
N HIS A 200 3.32 -6.67 19.57
CA HIS A 200 2.64 -7.11 20.80
C HIS A 200 1.24 -6.49 20.95
N LYS A 201 1.01 -5.30 20.39
CA LYS A 201 -0.27 -4.60 20.40
C LYS A 201 -1.19 -5.09 19.29
N MET A 202 -0.60 -5.49 18.16
CA MET A 202 -1.33 -5.98 16.99
C MET A 202 -1.97 -7.36 17.22
N ILE A 203 -1.58 -8.07 18.29
CA ILE A 203 -2.17 -9.37 18.69
C ILE A 203 -3.71 -9.29 18.79
N ILE A 204 -4.28 -8.14 19.15
CA ILE A 204 -5.74 -7.95 19.24
C ILE A 204 -6.49 -8.25 17.94
N PHE A 205 -5.84 -8.12 16.77
CA PHE A 205 -6.46 -8.38 15.46
C PHE A 205 -6.43 -9.86 15.06
N ILE A 206 -5.62 -10.68 15.73
CA ILE A 206 -5.44 -12.10 15.39
C ILE A 206 -6.78 -12.86 15.35
N PRO A 207 -7.66 -12.78 16.38
CA PRO A 207 -8.92 -13.53 16.37
C PRO A 207 -9.79 -13.20 15.15
N LYS A 208 -9.94 -11.91 14.81
CA LYS A 208 -10.75 -11.47 13.68
C LYS A 208 -10.10 -11.83 12.33
N ALA A 209 -8.77 -11.76 12.23
CA ALA A 209 -8.06 -12.24 11.05
C ALA A 209 -8.34 -13.72 10.79
N PHE A 210 -8.37 -14.53 11.86
CA PHE A 210 -8.68 -15.96 11.76
C PHE A 210 -10.13 -16.24 11.37
N GLU A 211 -11.08 -15.49 11.93
CA GLU A 211 -12.48 -15.54 11.50
C GLU A 211 -12.61 -15.27 9.98
N ILE A 212 -11.96 -14.21 9.51
CA ILE A 212 -11.95 -13.74 8.11
C ILE A 212 -11.25 -14.68 7.13
N ILE A 213 -10.46 -15.66 7.59
CA ILE A 213 -9.89 -16.69 6.69
C ILE A 213 -10.60 -18.03 6.78
N ARG A 214 -11.28 -18.32 7.89
CA ARG A 214 -11.91 -19.62 8.12
C ARG A 214 -13.20 -19.80 7.37
N GLU A 215 -14.01 -18.76 7.30
CA GLU A 215 -15.29 -18.78 6.60
C GLU A 215 -15.14 -19.37 5.17
N PRO A 216 -16.12 -20.13 4.68
CA PRO A 216 -16.11 -20.58 3.30
C PRO A 216 -16.39 -19.40 2.37
N TYR A 217 -15.66 -19.32 1.26
CA TYR A 217 -15.75 -18.21 0.31
C TYR A 217 -16.05 -18.72 -1.09
N HIS A 218 -16.92 -18.03 -1.82
CA HIS A 218 -17.09 -18.24 -3.26
C HIS A 218 -16.26 -17.25 -4.09
N GLU A 219 -16.04 -16.05 -3.54
CA GLU A 219 -15.28 -14.98 -4.18
C GLU A 219 -14.13 -14.50 -3.29
N MET A 220 -13.07 -13.98 -3.91
CA MET A 220 -11.86 -13.54 -3.20
C MET A 220 -11.79 -12.01 -3.12
N HIS A 221 -12.23 -11.45 -1.99
CA HIS A 221 -12.14 -10.01 -1.72
C HIS A 221 -10.77 -9.63 -1.15
N ARG A 222 -10.40 -8.35 -1.32
CA ARG A 222 -9.05 -7.84 -0.98
C ARG A 222 -8.75 -7.91 0.52
N PHE A 223 -9.73 -7.65 1.39
CA PHE A 223 -9.56 -7.72 2.84
C PHE A 223 -9.16 -9.12 3.32
N ARG A 224 -9.64 -10.20 2.66
CA ARG A 224 -9.26 -11.59 2.98
C ARG A 224 -7.79 -11.83 2.68
N ILE A 225 -7.31 -11.31 1.54
CA ILE A 225 -5.88 -11.37 1.17
C ILE A 225 -5.05 -10.61 2.21
N PHE A 226 -5.49 -9.43 2.64
CA PHE A 226 -4.79 -8.65 3.67
C PHE A 226 -4.85 -9.27 5.06
N ALA A 227 -5.91 -9.99 5.44
CA ALA A 227 -5.93 -10.74 6.69
C ALA A 227 -4.87 -11.86 6.69
N ILE A 228 -4.70 -12.57 5.57
CA ILE A 228 -3.62 -13.56 5.40
C ILE A 228 -2.25 -12.88 5.44
N GLU A 229 -2.12 -11.72 4.80
CA GLU A 229 -0.88 -10.94 4.82
C GLU A 229 -0.53 -10.47 6.24
N PHE A 230 -1.51 -10.01 6.99
CA PHE A 230 -1.35 -9.65 8.40
C PHE A 230 -0.82 -10.85 9.20
N ILE A 231 -1.43 -12.02 9.08
CA ILE A 231 -0.93 -13.24 9.75
C ILE A 231 0.50 -13.58 9.31
N ALA A 232 0.82 -13.40 8.02
CA ALA A 232 2.17 -13.62 7.51
C ALA A 232 3.21 -12.66 8.13
N GLU A 233 2.87 -11.39 8.30
CA GLU A 233 3.73 -10.42 8.99
C GLU A 233 3.83 -10.73 10.50
N MET A 234 2.75 -11.15 11.16
CA MET A 234 2.81 -11.59 12.55
C MET A 234 3.74 -12.81 12.74
N LEU A 235 3.72 -13.77 11.81
CA LEU A 235 4.62 -14.93 11.78
C LEU A 235 6.10 -14.54 11.59
N LYS A 236 6.36 -13.54 10.73
CA LYS A 236 7.72 -13.04 10.48
C LYS A 236 8.41 -12.57 11.75
N TYR A 237 7.66 -11.97 12.69
CA TYR A 237 8.17 -11.52 13.99
C TYR A 237 8.03 -12.57 15.10
N LYS A 238 7.60 -13.80 14.79
CA LYS A 238 7.40 -14.89 15.76
C LYS A 238 6.53 -14.48 16.95
N SER A 239 5.43 -13.78 16.69
CA SER A 239 4.53 -13.28 17.74
C SER A 239 3.94 -14.42 18.57
N ASP A 240 4.14 -14.40 19.90
CA ASP A 240 3.68 -15.43 20.83
C ASP A 240 2.16 -15.70 20.73
N GLY A 241 1.37 -14.67 20.47
CA GLY A 241 -0.10 -14.79 20.33
C GLY A 241 -0.58 -15.63 19.13
N LEU A 242 0.32 -16.18 18.30
CA LEU A 242 -0.04 -17.02 17.16
C LEU A 242 -0.04 -18.53 17.47
N SER A 243 0.64 -18.98 18.53
CA SER A 243 0.80 -20.41 18.84
C SER A 243 -0.53 -21.15 18.90
N ASP A 244 -1.49 -20.57 19.61
CA ASP A 244 -2.76 -21.22 19.92
C ASP A 244 -3.69 -21.26 18.70
N PHE A 245 -3.64 -20.22 17.87
CA PHE A 245 -4.53 -20.09 16.72
C PHE A 245 -4.08 -20.90 15.51
N LEU A 246 -2.76 -21.04 15.30
CA LEU A 246 -2.23 -21.79 14.16
C LEU A 246 -2.47 -23.31 14.29
N ASN A 247 -2.62 -23.82 15.51
CA ASN A 247 -3.04 -25.20 15.78
C ASN A 247 -4.51 -25.48 15.42
N MET A 248 -5.30 -24.43 15.15
CA MET A 248 -6.74 -24.54 14.85
C MET A 248 -7.02 -24.52 13.33
N GLN A 249 -6.53 -25.52 12.59
CA GLN A 249 -6.90 -25.78 11.17
C GLN A 249 -6.51 -24.70 10.15
N VAL A 250 -5.61 -23.78 10.49
CA VAL A 250 -5.16 -22.73 9.57
C VAL A 250 -4.51 -23.32 8.32
N GLN A 251 -3.83 -24.45 8.50
CA GLN A 251 -3.17 -25.15 7.41
C GLN A 251 -4.19 -25.68 6.40
N GLU A 252 -5.28 -26.30 6.87
CA GLU A 252 -6.37 -26.80 6.02
C GLU A 252 -7.04 -25.66 5.25
N VAL A 253 -7.27 -24.53 5.91
CA VAL A 253 -7.81 -23.32 5.29
C VAL A 253 -6.88 -22.83 4.18
N VAL A 254 -5.59 -22.67 4.47
CA VAL A 254 -4.62 -22.17 3.48
C VAL A 254 -4.45 -23.15 2.32
N LEU A 255 -4.46 -24.46 2.58
CA LEU A 255 -4.44 -25.49 1.53
C LEU A 255 -5.68 -25.40 0.63
N ARG A 256 -6.87 -25.26 1.23
CA ARG A 256 -8.12 -25.05 0.49
C ARG A 256 -8.02 -23.83 -0.42
N LEU A 257 -7.43 -22.72 0.07
CA LEU A 257 -7.26 -21.50 -0.72
C LEU A 257 -6.33 -21.68 -1.93
N ILE A 258 -5.27 -22.49 -1.81
CA ILE A 258 -4.38 -22.81 -2.93
C ILE A 258 -5.14 -23.58 -4.02
N VAL A 259 -5.91 -24.59 -3.62
CA VAL A 259 -6.66 -25.45 -4.55
C VAL A 259 -7.84 -24.71 -5.17
N GLN A 260 -8.55 -23.89 -4.38
CA GLN A 260 -9.75 -23.20 -4.82
C GLN A 260 -9.47 -21.98 -5.71
N PHE A 261 -8.37 -21.25 -5.45
CA PHE A 261 -8.04 -20.01 -6.17
C PHE A 261 -6.60 -20.03 -6.73
N PRO A 262 -6.21 -21.04 -7.53
CA PRO A 262 -4.83 -21.25 -7.94
C PRO A 262 -4.28 -20.13 -8.84
N ASP A 263 -5.15 -19.37 -9.52
CA ASP A 263 -4.77 -18.27 -10.42
C ASP A 263 -4.79 -16.89 -9.77
N CYS A 264 -5.26 -16.78 -8.51
CA CYS A 264 -5.31 -15.50 -7.82
C CYS A 264 -3.90 -15.07 -7.36
N SER A 265 -3.19 -14.34 -8.21
CA SER A 265 -1.79 -13.97 -8.02
C SER A 265 -1.51 -13.20 -6.72
N ASN A 266 -2.45 -12.33 -6.31
CA ASN A 266 -2.33 -11.56 -5.06
C ASN A 266 -2.48 -12.48 -3.84
N LEU A 267 -3.50 -13.33 -3.82
CA LEU A 267 -3.71 -14.33 -2.77
C LEU A 267 -2.53 -15.27 -2.66
N MET A 268 -2.06 -15.84 -3.79
CA MET A 268 -0.89 -16.71 -3.79
C MET A 268 0.37 -15.96 -3.34
N GLY A 269 0.47 -14.66 -3.59
CA GLY A 269 1.52 -13.81 -3.03
C GLY A 269 1.51 -13.82 -1.50
N SER A 270 0.35 -13.65 -0.88
CA SER A 270 0.17 -13.62 0.59
C SER A 270 0.30 -15.00 1.23
N VAL A 271 -0.34 -16.02 0.65
CA VAL A 271 -0.25 -17.42 1.11
C VAL A 271 1.20 -17.90 1.12
N PHE A 272 1.96 -17.69 0.05
CA PHE A 272 3.35 -18.13 0.01
C PHE A 272 4.28 -17.30 0.89
N ARG A 273 3.92 -16.05 1.23
CA ARG A 273 4.62 -15.29 2.29
C ARG A 273 4.38 -15.92 3.66
N LEU A 274 3.13 -16.29 3.98
CA LEU A 274 2.77 -17.01 5.20
C LEU A 274 3.57 -18.31 5.33
N ILE A 275 3.52 -19.19 4.32
CA ILE A 275 4.27 -20.46 4.30
C ILE A 275 5.78 -20.20 4.49
N LYS A 276 6.31 -19.24 3.74
CA LYS A 276 7.74 -18.88 3.79
C LYS A 276 8.20 -18.42 5.17
N HIS A 277 7.37 -17.64 5.88
CA HIS A 277 7.67 -17.20 7.24
C HIS A 277 7.52 -18.33 8.26
N GLY A 278 6.47 -19.14 8.13
CA GLY A 278 6.26 -20.30 8.99
C GLY A 278 7.36 -21.37 8.85
N LEU A 279 7.89 -21.63 7.65
CA LEU A 279 8.98 -22.60 7.43
C LEU A 279 10.31 -22.22 8.11
N ILE A 280 10.49 -20.96 8.50
CA ILE A 280 11.67 -20.46 9.23
C ILE A 280 11.44 -20.51 10.74
N TRP A 281 10.19 -20.71 11.18
CA TRP A 281 9.87 -20.79 12.59
C TRP A 281 9.79 -22.26 13.01
N ASP A 282 10.78 -22.71 13.78
CA ASP A 282 10.95 -24.11 14.17
C ASP A 282 9.69 -24.75 14.76
N PHE A 283 8.92 -23.99 15.53
CA PHE A 283 7.66 -24.44 16.12
C PHE A 283 6.63 -24.89 15.07
N PHE A 284 6.63 -24.30 13.87
CA PHE A 284 5.66 -24.57 12.81
C PHE A 284 6.25 -25.31 11.61
N ALA A 285 7.56 -25.28 11.45
CA ALA A 285 8.24 -25.73 10.25
C ALA A 285 7.88 -27.18 9.90
N ASP A 286 7.87 -28.08 10.89
CA ASP A 286 7.58 -29.51 10.67
C ASP A 286 6.18 -29.75 10.11
N SER A 287 5.17 -29.16 10.75
CA SER A 287 3.79 -29.31 10.32
C SER A 287 3.55 -28.68 8.94
N LEU A 288 4.19 -27.54 8.66
CA LEU A 288 4.11 -26.92 7.33
C LEU A 288 4.81 -27.75 6.25
N ILE A 289 5.94 -28.38 6.57
CA ILE A 289 6.65 -29.26 5.65
C ILE A 289 5.74 -30.41 5.24
N GLU A 290 5.13 -31.08 6.21
CA GLU A 290 4.30 -32.27 5.99
C GLU A 290 3.06 -31.97 5.14
N HIS A 291 2.41 -30.83 5.36
CA HIS A 291 1.16 -30.49 4.67
C HIS A 291 1.37 -29.73 3.36
N PHE A 292 2.28 -28.75 3.31
CA PHE A 292 2.41 -27.87 2.14
C PHE A 292 3.40 -28.35 1.10
N VAL A 293 4.48 -29.03 1.49
CA VAL A 293 5.52 -29.43 0.51
C VAL A 293 4.98 -30.42 -0.51
N PRO A 294 4.20 -31.46 -0.15
CA PRO A 294 3.58 -32.35 -1.14
C PRO A 294 2.68 -31.60 -2.13
N VAL A 295 1.86 -30.67 -1.64
CA VAL A 295 0.97 -29.85 -2.48
C VAL A 295 1.77 -28.92 -3.39
N MET A 296 2.85 -28.31 -2.88
CA MET A 296 3.75 -27.51 -3.71
C MET A 296 4.43 -28.33 -4.80
N ILE A 297 4.88 -29.55 -4.51
CA ILE A 297 5.45 -30.46 -5.51
C ILE A 297 4.41 -30.79 -6.58
N PHE A 298 3.19 -31.11 -6.18
CA PHE A 298 2.07 -31.38 -7.08
C PHE A 298 1.79 -30.17 -8.00
N GLU A 299 1.56 -28.99 -7.43
CA GLU A 299 1.30 -27.76 -8.17
C GLU A 299 2.47 -27.38 -9.10
N ALA A 300 3.70 -27.48 -8.62
CA ALA A 300 4.90 -27.16 -9.42
C ALA A 300 5.15 -28.18 -10.53
N SER A 301 4.62 -29.40 -10.40
CA SER A 301 4.73 -30.47 -11.40
C SER A 301 3.57 -30.48 -12.39
N SER A 302 2.48 -29.78 -12.07
CA SER A 302 1.31 -29.63 -12.92
C SER A 302 1.67 -29.03 -14.28
N GLN A 303 0.99 -29.48 -15.32
CA GLN A 303 1.09 -28.85 -16.64
C GLN A 303 0.30 -27.54 -16.70
N HIS A 304 -0.66 -27.35 -15.78
CA HIS A 304 -1.45 -26.14 -15.70
C HIS A 304 -0.62 -25.00 -15.11
N ARG A 305 -0.48 -23.92 -15.88
CA ARG A 305 0.31 -22.75 -15.50
C ARG A 305 -0.54 -21.78 -14.68
N SER A 306 -0.66 -22.07 -13.38
CA SER A 306 -1.34 -21.21 -12.43
C SER A 306 -0.37 -20.33 -11.62
N ALA A 307 -0.90 -19.32 -10.93
CA ALA A 307 -0.10 -18.54 -9.98
C ALA A 307 0.45 -19.42 -8.84
N ALA A 308 -0.33 -20.40 -8.38
CA ALA A 308 0.09 -21.42 -7.41
C ALA A 308 1.27 -22.23 -7.93
N SER A 309 1.20 -22.79 -9.15
CA SER A 309 2.29 -23.58 -9.76
C SER A 309 3.61 -22.79 -9.83
N ALA A 310 3.54 -21.53 -10.27
CA ALA A 310 4.70 -20.65 -10.40
C ALA A 310 5.30 -20.30 -9.03
N ARG A 311 4.46 -20.04 -8.03
CA ARG A 311 4.89 -19.72 -6.66
C ARG A 311 5.46 -20.94 -5.94
N SER A 312 4.87 -22.12 -6.11
CA SER A 312 5.39 -23.40 -5.62
C SER A 312 6.77 -23.68 -6.16
N MET A 313 6.96 -23.64 -7.48
CA MET A 313 8.27 -23.84 -8.11
C MET A 313 9.31 -22.84 -7.59
N LYS A 314 8.93 -21.56 -7.46
CA LYS A 314 9.80 -20.51 -6.94
C LYS A 314 10.20 -20.76 -5.48
N LEU A 315 9.27 -21.16 -4.61
CA LEU A 315 9.56 -21.40 -3.20
C LEU A 315 10.41 -22.67 -3.01
N LEU A 316 10.08 -23.78 -3.68
CA LEU A 316 10.88 -25.01 -3.66
C LEU A 316 12.32 -24.76 -4.16
N LYS A 317 12.48 -23.94 -5.22
CA LYS A 317 13.82 -23.47 -5.64
C LYS A 317 14.53 -22.73 -4.52
N GLN A 318 13.87 -21.79 -3.84
CA GLN A 318 14.47 -21.02 -2.76
C GLN A 318 14.89 -21.91 -1.59
N ILE A 319 14.06 -22.89 -1.21
CA ILE A 319 14.37 -23.87 -0.16
C ILE A 319 15.64 -24.65 -0.54
N SER A 320 15.73 -25.17 -1.76
CA SER A 320 16.90 -25.96 -2.20
C SER A 320 18.20 -25.17 -2.41
N THR A 321 18.16 -23.83 -2.44
CA THR A 321 19.31 -23.01 -2.86
C THR A 321 19.76 -21.96 -1.87
N ARG A 322 18.90 -21.49 -0.96
CA ARG A 322 19.25 -20.39 -0.06
C ARG A 322 19.74 -20.92 1.29
N PRO A 323 20.88 -20.41 1.82
CA PRO A 323 21.45 -20.89 3.08
C PRO A 323 20.48 -20.88 4.26
N LYS A 324 19.61 -19.87 4.33
CA LYS A 324 18.62 -19.73 5.41
C LYS A 324 17.56 -20.83 5.47
N TYR A 325 17.46 -21.69 4.46
CA TYR A 325 16.55 -22.84 4.44
C TYR A 325 17.30 -24.17 4.54
N LYS A 326 18.60 -24.17 4.88
CA LYS A 326 19.40 -25.41 4.90
C LYS A 326 18.79 -26.47 5.82
N GLU A 327 18.45 -26.10 7.05
CA GLU A 327 17.83 -27.02 8.01
C GLU A 327 16.43 -27.48 7.53
N THR A 328 15.60 -26.53 7.05
CA THR A 328 14.29 -26.85 6.45
C THR A 328 14.43 -27.84 5.30
N HIS A 329 15.44 -27.66 4.45
CA HIS A 329 15.71 -28.51 3.30
C HIS A 329 16.11 -29.93 3.71
N GLU A 330 16.97 -30.07 4.72
CA GLU A 330 17.34 -31.37 5.28
C GLU A 330 16.13 -32.08 5.90
N LYS A 331 15.28 -31.35 6.64
CA LYS A 331 14.01 -31.88 7.17
C LYS A 331 13.08 -32.37 6.07
N ILE A 332 12.95 -31.61 4.98
CA ILE A 332 12.11 -32.02 3.84
C ILE A 332 12.65 -33.30 3.19
N LEU A 333 13.97 -33.39 2.95
CA LEU A 333 14.59 -34.59 2.37
C LEU A 333 14.38 -35.83 3.25
N ALA A 334 14.37 -35.66 4.57
CA ALA A 334 14.11 -36.75 5.51
C ALA A 334 12.64 -37.18 5.56
N LYS A 335 11.69 -36.25 5.36
CA LYS A 335 10.24 -36.49 5.55
C LYS A 335 9.47 -36.79 4.27
N ILE A 336 9.87 -36.21 3.14
CA ILE A 336 9.09 -36.22 1.89
C ILE A 336 9.89 -36.94 0.80
N GLU A 337 9.63 -38.24 0.65
CA GLU A 337 10.35 -39.11 -0.30
C GLU A 337 10.33 -38.56 -1.74
N SER A 338 9.17 -38.05 -2.19
CA SER A 338 8.99 -37.50 -3.54
C SER A 338 9.75 -36.21 -3.81
N TYR A 339 10.27 -35.53 -2.79
CA TYR A 339 10.98 -34.27 -2.95
C TYR A 339 12.34 -34.45 -3.63
N GLN A 340 13.03 -35.56 -3.35
CA GLN A 340 14.32 -35.86 -3.99
C GLN A 340 14.16 -36.06 -5.50
N ASP A 341 13.15 -36.83 -5.90
CA ASP A 341 12.83 -37.05 -7.32
C ASP A 341 12.40 -35.76 -8.01
N PHE A 342 11.60 -34.93 -7.34
CA PHE A 342 11.24 -33.61 -7.85
C PHE A 342 12.48 -32.74 -8.08
N CYS A 343 13.42 -32.73 -7.13
CA CYS A 343 14.65 -31.94 -7.22
C CYS A 343 15.51 -32.34 -8.42
N ASN A 344 15.70 -33.65 -8.62
CA ASN A 344 16.56 -34.19 -9.67
C ASN A 344 15.95 -34.03 -11.07
N ASN A 345 14.62 -34.12 -11.18
CA ASN A 345 13.96 -34.12 -12.49
C ASN A 345 13.41 -32.73 -12.87
N LYS A 346 12.50 -32.19 -12.07
CA LYS A 346 11.73 -30.98 -12.42
C LYS A 346 12.48 -29.71 -12.06
N LEU A 347 13.00 -29.64 -10.84
CA LEU A 347 13.65 -28.45 -10.33
C LEU A 347 14.99 -28.16 -11.01
N LEU A 348 15.77 -29.21 -11.31
CA LEU A 348 17.01 -29.12 -12.08
C LEU A 348 16.74 -28.48 -13.45
N ARG A 349 15.76 -29.00 -14.20
CA ARG A 349 15.36 -28.46 -15.50
C ARG A 349 14.94 -26.99 -15.40
N TYR A 350 14.14 -26.65 -14.39
CA TYR A 350 13.75 -25.25 -14.14
C TYR A 350 14.97 -24.36 -13.85
N LYS A 351 15.95 -24.83 -13.08
CA LYS A 351 17.20 -24.09 -12.81
C LYS A 351 18.02 -23.87 -14.09
N MET A 352 18.03 -24.82 -15.02
CA MET A 352 18.70 -24.68 -16.33
C MET A 352 18.02 -23.60 -17.18
N ILE A 353 16.70 -23.68 -17.35
CA ILE A 353 15.93 -22.70 -18.14
C ILE A 353 16.11 -21.27 -17.58
N MET A 354 16.08 -21.11 -16.26
CA MET A 354 16.25 -19.80 -15.62
C MET A 354 17.67 -19.19 -15.79
N LYS A 355 18.65 -19.98 -16.26
CA LYS A 355 19.99 -19.49 -16.60
C LYS A 355 20.14 -19.16 -18.08
N GLU A 356 19.23 -19.62 -18.93
CA GLU A 356 19.22 -19.30 -20.36
C GLU A 356 18.88 -17.82 -20.56
N SER A 357 19.47 -17.21 -21.59
CA SER A 357 19.16 -15.84 -21.98
C SER A 357 17.71 -15.75 -22.48
N TYR A 358 16.92 -14.91 -21.83
CA TYR A 358 15.55 -14.66 -22.27
C TYR A 358 15.55 -13.91 -23.61
N GLY A 359 14.87 -14.45 -24.62
CA GLY A 359 14.70 -13.80 -25.93
C GLY A 359 15.75 -14.15 -27.00
N GLY A 360 16.71 -15.03 -26.72
CA GLY A 360 17.76 -15.42 -27.68
C GLY A 360 18.78 -14.30 -27.95
N GLU A 361 19.68 -14.52 -28.93
CA GLU A 361 20.54 -13.42 -29.41
C GLU A 361 19.68 -12.39 -30.13
N MET A 362 19.64 -11.15 -29.62
CA MET A 362 19.07 -10.05 -30.40
C MET A 362 19.88 -9.90 -31.68
N THR A 363 19.31 -10.35 -32.80
CA THR A 363 19.83 -10.02 -34.11
C THR A 363 19.88 -8.51 -34.19
N LYS A 364 21.09 -7.95 -34.26
CA LYS A 364 21.28 -6.50 -34.42
C LYS A 364 20.41 -6.06 -35.59
N TYR A 365 19.42 -5.23 -35.30
CA TYR A 365 18.61 -4.57 -36.31
C TYR A 365 19.58 -3.86 -37.26
N GLN A 366 19.76 -4.39 -38.47
CA GLN A 366 20.46 -3.68 -39.52
C GLN A 366 19.47 -2.64 -40.04
N PRO A 367 19.68 -1.34 -39.79
CA PRO A 367 18.84 -0.34 -40.42
C PRO A 367 18.97 -0.54 -41.93
N SER A 368 17.86 -0.87 -42.58
CA SER A 368 17.80 -0.86 -44.04
C SER A 368 18.27 0.53 -44.47
N ARG A 369 19.37 0.57 -45.22
CA ARG A 369 19.77 1.79 -45.91
C ARG A 369 18.61 2.15 -46.83
N SER A 370 17.83 3.16 -46.45
CA SER A 370 16.94 3.81 -47.40
C SER A 370 17.79 4.31 -48.57
N PRO A 371 17.35 4.12 -49.83
CA PRO A 371 18.02 4.76 -50.95
C PRO A 371 17.84 6.27 -50.76
N SER A 372 18.94 6.96 -50.47
CA SER A 372 19.04 8.41 -50.60
C SER A 372 18.88 8.77 -52.07
N SER A 373 17.63 8.92 -52.50
CA SER A 373 17.24 9.52 -53.78
C SER A 373 16.00 10.39 -53.55
N PHE A 374 16.17 11.50 -52.85
CA PHE A 374 15.40 12.71 -53.14
C PHE A 374 16.35 13.70 -53.77
N LEU A 375 16.30 13.70 -55.11
CA LEU A 375 16.87 14.71 -55.97
C LEU A 375 16.20 16.05 -55.64
N LEU A 376 17.04 17.06 -55.48
CA LEU A 376 16.73 18.47 -55.70
C LEU A 376 15.97 18.63 -57.02
N PHE A 377 14.79 19.26 -56.97
CA PHE A 377 14.38 20.36 -57.85
C PHE A 377 13.30 21.18 -57.15
#